data_AF-A0A1J5LS87-F1
#
_entry.id   AF-A0A1J5LS87-F1
#
_cell.length_a   1.000
_cell.length_b   1.000
_cell.length_c   1.000
_cell.angle_alpha   90.00
_cell.angle_beta   90.00
_cell.angle_gamma   90.00
#
_symmetry.space_group_name_H-M   'P 1'
#
loop_
_entity.id
_entity.type
_entity.pdbx_description
1 polymer ?
#
loop_
_entity_poly.entity_id
_entity_poly.type
_entity_poly.pdbx_seq_one_letter_code
_entity_poly.pdbx_strand_id
1 'polypeptide(L)'
;YAGTWKLFFGNMKFGINEYRRAFSKKLFLKTLQTMVPSLTMDDIKPGRAGVRALLLGADGDTRDDFRIEHTDDSIHVLNAPSPAATASLAIGEYIAEMAEEKFNLKTAEA
;
A
#
# COMPACT_ATOMS: atom_id res chain seq x y z
N TYR A 1 3.70 -7.49 -17.33
CA TYR A 1 3.30 -8.53 -16.38
C TYR A 1 1.81 -8.84 -16.57
N ALA A 2 1.40 -10.10 -16.69
CA ALA A 2 0.01 -10.47 -17.01
C ALA A 2 -1.01 -9.97 -15.96
N GLY A 3 -0.62 -9.96 -14.69
CA GLY A 3 -1.44 -9.45 -13.59
C GLY A 3 -1.88 -7.99 -13.77
N THR A 4 -1.02 -7.14 -14.33
CA THR A 4 -1.32 -5.71 -14.51
C THR A 4 -2.51 -5.50 -15.43
N TRP A 5 -2.55 -6.24 -16.54
CA TRP A 5 -3.65 -6.17 -17.49
C TRP A 5 -4.94 -6.74 -16.88
N LYS A 6 -4.86 -7.86 -16.16
CA LYS A 6 -6.02 -8.46 -15.48
C LYS A 6 -6.63 -7.52 -14.44
N LEU A 7 -5.79 -6.89 -13.60
CA LEU A 7 -6.21 -5.88 -12.63
C LEU A 7 -6.91 -4.71 -13.33
N PHE A 8 -6.30 -4.18 -14.39
CA PHE A 8 -6.82 -3.02 -15.12
C PHE A 8 -8.18 -3.32 -15.76
N PHE A 9 -8.31 -4.43 -16.50
CA PHE A 9 -9.56 -4.80 -17.15
C PHE A 9 -10.67 -5.14 -16.15
N GLY A 10 -10.33 -5.73 -14.99
CA GLY A 10 -11.28 -5.97 -13.90
C GLY A 10 -11.78 -4.69 -13.22
N ASN A 11 -10.98 -3.61 -13.21
CA ASN A 11 -11.24 -2.39 -12.46
C ASN A 11 -11.32 -1.11 -13.33
N MET A 12 -11.57 -1.26 -14.62
CA MET A 12 -11.52 -0.15 -15.58
C MET A 12 -12.44 1.02 -15.20
N LYS A 13 -13.66 0.72 -14.72
CA LYS A 13 -14.62 1.73 -14.23
C LYS A 13 -14.07 2.52 -13.05
N PHE A 14 -13.41 1.84 -12.12
CA PHE A 14 -12.78 2.47 -10.95
C PHE A 14 -11.64 3.39 -11.39
N GLY A 15 -10.74 2.90 -12.25
CA GLY A 15 -9.62 3.67 -12.78
C GLY A 15 -10.06 4.94 -13.51
N ILE A 16 -11.04 4.83 -14.42
CA ILE A 16 -11.59 6.01 -15.13
C ILE A 16 -12.15 7.04 -14.15
N ASN A 17 -12.87 6.59 -13.12
CA ASN A 17 -13.47 7.49 -12.15
C ASN A 17 -12.39 8.20 -11.30
N GLU A 18 -11.30 7.51 -10.95
CA GLU A 18 -10.17 8.15 -10.27
C GLU A 18 -9.51 9.23 -11.12
N TYR A 19 -9.22 8.94 -12.39
CA TYR A 19 -8.66 9.96 -13.28
C TYR A 19 -9.58 11.18 -13.42
N ARG A 20 -10.90 10.97 -13.55
CA ARG A 20 -11.87 12.06 -13.61
C ARG A 20 -11.82 12.94 -12.36
N ARG A 21 -11.67 12.35 -11.17
CA ARG A 21 -11.53 13.10 -9.92
C ARG A 21 -10.17 13.80 -9.80
N ALA A 22 -9.10 13.14 -10.21
CA ALA A 22 -7.74 13.69 -10.19
C ALA A 22 -7.62 14.95 -11.06
N PHE A 23 -8.29 14.97 -12.22
CA PHE A 23 -8.24 16.12 -13.14
C PHE A 23 -9.33 17.18 -12.89
N SER A 24 -10.33 16.90 -12.05
CA SER A 24 -11.43 17.83 -11.76
C SER A 24 -11.54 18.15 -10.28
N LYS A 25 -10.99 19.31 -9.89
CA LYS A 25 -11.12 19.82 -8.51
C LYS A 25 -12.57 19.93 -8.04
N LYS A 26 -13.52 20.20 -8.95
CA LYS A 26 -14.96 20.24 -8.62
C LYS A 26 -15.50 18.86 -8.26
N LEU A 27 -15.13 17.81 -9.01
CA LEU A 27 -15.54 16.43 -8.69
C LEU A 27 -14.87 15.93 -7.42
N PHE A 28 -13.61 16.31 -7.21
CA PHE A 28 -12.90 16.04 -5.96
C PHE A 28 -13.60 16.68 -4.76
N LEU A 29 -13.92 17.99 -4.82
CA LEU A 29 -14.69 18.69 -3.78
C LEU A 29 -16.04 18.03 -3.51
N LYS A 30 -16.80 17.70 -4.56
CA LYS A 30 -18.09 17.02 -4.43
C LYS A 30 -17.97 15.68 -3.70
N THR A 31 -16.86 14.96 -3.91
CA THR A 31 -16.58 13.71 -3.19
C THR A 31 -16.24 13.97 -1.73
N LEU A 32 -15.39 14.97 -1.44
CA LEU A 32 -15.06 15.33 -0.05
C LEU A 32 -16.29 15.79 0.75
N GLN A 33 -17.22 16.49 0.10
CA GLN A 33 -18.45 16.99 0.72
C GLN A 33 -19.40 15.88 1.18
N THR A 34 -19.22 14.62 0.74
CA THR A 34 -19.97 13.49 1.31
C THR A 34 -19.52 13.18 2.75
N MET A 35 -18.32 13.59 3.13
CA MET A 35 -17.76 13.43 4.47
C MET A 35 -17.81 14.75 5.26
N VAL A 36 -17.49 15.87 4.62
CA VAL A 36 -17.44 17.20 5.24
C VAL A 36 -18.20 18.22 4.36
N PRO A 37 -19.53 18.37 4.54
CA PRO A 37 -20.37 19.15 3.62
C PRO A 37 -20.03 20.64 3.52
N SER A 38 -19.40 21.21 4.54
CA SER A 38 -19.05 22.64 4.61
C SER A 38 -17.81 23.03 3.79
N LEU A 39 -17.08 22.06 3.22
CA LEU A 39 -15.88 22.36 2.43
C LEU A 39 -16.22 23.19 1.19
N THR A 40 -15.33 24.13 0.90
CA THR A 40 -15.38 25.01 -0.26
C THR A 40 -14.16 24.80 -1.15
N MET A 41 -14.15 25.46 -2.32
CA MET A 41 -12.99 25.40 -3.22
C MET A 41 -11.73 26.06 -2.63
N ASP A 42 -11.90 27.06 -1.76
CA ASP A 42 -10.81 27.82 -1.15
C ASP A 42 -10.07 27.01 -0.07
N ASP A 43 -10.71 25.97 0.46
CA ASP A 43 -10.12 25.03 1.41
C ASP A 43 -9.16 24.04 0.74
N ILE A 44 -9.22 23.90 -0.59
CA ILE A 44 -8.41 22.92 -1.34
C ILE A 44 -7.10 23.56 -1.78
N LYS A 45 -6.00 23.06 -1.20
CA LYS A 45 -4.63 23.49 -1.53
C LYS A 45 -3.83 22.36 -2.20
N PRO A 46 -2.85 22.68 -3.06
CA PRO A 46 -1.94 21.68 -3.60
C PRO A 46 -1.23 20.91 -2.47
N GLY A 47 -1.19 19.58 -2.59
CA GLY A 47 -0.50 18.68 -1.68
C GLY A 47 0.47 17.77 -2.41
N ARG A 48 1.27 17.00 -1.67
CA ARG A 48 2.14 15.98 -2.25
C ARG A 48 1.32 14.76 -2.63
N ALA A 49 1.67 14.13 -3.75
CA ALA A 49 1.15 12.81 -4.11
C ALA A 49 2.00 11.73 -3.43
N GLY A 50 1.33 10.72 -2.85
CA GLY A 50 1.97 9.51 -2.35
C GLY A 50 1.79 8.37 -3.34
N VAL A 51 2.81 7.53 -3.49
CA VAL A 51 2.71 6.27 -4.23
C VAL A 51 2.73 5.13 -3.22
N ARG A 52 1.69 4.28 -3.23
CA ARG A 52 1.63 3.06 -2.43
C ARG A 52 2.15 1.91 -3.28
N ALA A 53 3.23 1.27 -2.83
CA ALA A 53 3.65 0.01 -3.39
C ALA A 53 2.62 -1.07 -2.99
N LEU A 54 2.00 -1.70 -3.99
CA LEU A 54 1.04 -2.78 -3.81
C LEU A 54 1.57 -4.01 -4.53
N LEU A 55 1.52 -5.15 -3.85
CA LEU A 55 1.84 -6.43 -4.45
C LEU A 55 0.75 -6.80 -5.46
N LEU A 56 1.20 -7.26 -6.62
CA LEU A 56 0.34 -7.63 -7.73
C LEU A 56 0.63 -9.07 -8.14
N GLY A 57 -0.35 -9.94 -7.96
CA GLY A 57 -0.31 -11.33 -8.42
C GLY A 57 -0.47 -11.44 -9.94
N ALA A 58 -0.05 -12.58 -10.51
CA ALA A 58 -0.12 -12.81 -11.97
C ALA A 58 -1.56 -13.02 -12.49
N ASP A 59 -2.47 -13.28 -11.57
CA ASP A 59 -3.92 -13.30 -11.73
C ASP A 59 -4.56 -11.90 -11.66
N GLY A 60 -3.81 -10.88 -11.25
CA GLY A 60 -4.30 -9.51 -11.07
C GLY A 60 -4.82 -9.24 -9.67
N ASP A 61 -4.66 -10.16 -8.73
CA ASP A 61 -4.99 -9.97 -7.32
C ASP A 61 -4.04 -8.95 -6.67
N THR A 62 -4.59 -8.04 -5.88
CA THR A 62 -3.83 -7.10 -5.05
C THR A 62 -4.14 -7.42 -3.60
N ARG A 63 -3.28 -8.19 -2.95
CA ARG A 63 -3.41 -8.48 -1.52
C ARG A 63 -3.05 -7.24 -0.73
N ASP A 64 -3.78 -6.97 0.34
CA ASP A 64 -3.46 -5.88 1.28
C ASP A 64 -2.51 -6.32 2.42
N ASP A 65 -2.33 -7.62 2.59
CA ASP A 65 -1.51 -8.20 3.65
C ASP A 65 -0.03 -8.27 3.29
N PHE A 66 0.81 -8.25 4.34
CA PHE A 66 2.25 -8.48 4.24
C PHE A 66 2.55 -9.85 3.65
N ARG A 67 3.59 -9.88 2.82
CA ARG A 67 4.15 -11.13 2.33
C ARG A 67 5.64 -11.14 2.64
N ILE A 68 6.04 -11.94 3.62
CA ILE A 68 7.45 -12.11 3.97
C ILE A 68 7.93 -13.40 3.33
N GLU A 69 8.94 -13.29 2.46
CA GLU A 69 9.61 -14.42 1.82
C GLU A 69 11.04 -14.48 2.33
N HIS A 70 11.63 -15.67 2.40
CA HIS A 70 13.02 -15.82 2.80
C HIS A 70 13.77 -16.77 1.87
N THR A 71 15.07 -16.52 1.72
CA THR A 71 16.02 -17.43 1.09
C THR A 71 17.02 -17.91 2.13
N ASP A 72 18.07 -18.61 1.72
CA ASP A 72 19.12 -19.09 2.63
C ASP A 72 19.86 -17.93 3.33
N ASP A 73 19.94 -16.75 2.69
CA ASP A 73 20.74 -15.62 3.18
C ASP A 73 19.96 -14.28 3.21
N SER A 74 18.65 -14.29 2.94
CA SER A 74 17.86 -13.04 2.88
C SER A 74 16.42 -13.19 3.36
N ILE A 75 15.90 -12.11 3.94
CA ILE A 75 14.45 -11.95 4.20
C ILE A 75 13.96 -10.79 3.33
N HIS A 76 12.93 -11.05 2.54
CA HIS A 76 12.24 -10.09 1.69
C HIS A 76 10.89 -9.74 2.29
N VAL A 77 10.77 -8.52 2.80
CA VAL A 77 9.50 -7.96 3.26
C VAL A 77 8.77 -7.38 2.06
N LEU A 78 7.91 -8.19 1.43
CA LEU A 78 7.09 -7.78 0.31
C LEU A 78 5.76 -7.24 0.83
N ASN A 79 5.22 -6.26 0.10
CA ASN A 79 3.91 -5.69 0.40
C ASN A 79 3.76 -5.22 1.84
N ALA A 80 4.50 -4.17 2.22
CA ALA A 80 4.31 -3.50 3.51
C ALA A 80 3.52 -2.19 3.36
N PRO A 81 2.23 -2.21 2.98
CA PRO A 81 1.45 -1.01 2.79
C PRO A 81 0.97 -0.43 4.14
N SER A 82 -0.21 0.19 4.19
CA SER A 82 -0.69 1.03 5.30
C SER A 82 -0.64 0.49 6.75
N PRO A 83 -0.46 -0.82 7.06
CA PRO A 83 -0.15 -1.20 8.44
C PRO A 83 1.34 -1.02 8.79
N ALA A 84 2.25 -0.86 7.83
CA ALA A 84 3.69 -0.88 8.05
C ALA A 84 4.15 0.26 8.97
N ALA A 85 3.58 1.46 8.81
CA ALA A 85 3.90 2.57 9.70
C ALA A 85 3.38 2.31 11.13
N THR A 86 2.12 1.88 11.25
CA THR A 86 1.43 1.70 12.53
C THR A 86 1.92 0.48 13.33
N ALA A 87 2.27 -0.61 12.64
CA ALA A 87 2.69 -1.88 13.21
C ALA A 87 4.19 -2.16 12.99
N SER A 88 4.98 -1.14 12.69
CA SER A 88 6.42 -1.27 12.36
C SER A 88 7.21 -2.03 13.41
N LEU A 89 6.94 -1.79 14.69
CA LEU A 89 7.64 -2.45 15.80
C LEU A 89 7.33 -3.95 15.87
N ALA A 90 6.06 -4.32 15.82
CA ALA A 90 5.64 -5.73 15.83
C ALA A 90 6.16 -6.49 14.59
N ILE A 91 6.18 -5.83 13.43
CA ILE A 91 6.76 -6.39 12.20
C ILE A 91 8.27 -6.56 12.35
N GLY A 92 8.95 -5.58 12.95
CA GLY A 92 10.39 -5.64 13.22
C GLY A 92 10.77 -6.79 14.15
N GLU A 93 10.01 -6.99 15.22
CA GLU A 93 10.18 -8.11 16.15
C GLU A 93 9.98 -9.45 15.44
N TYR A 94 8.89 -9.60 14.67
CA TYR A 94 8.65 -10.81 13.88
C TYR A 94 9.76 -11.12 12.86
N ILE A 95 10.33 -10.09 12.22
CA ILE A 95 11.46 -10.26 11.30
C ILE A 95 12.74 -10.65 12.05
N ALA A 96 12.97 -10.09 13.23
CA ALA A 96 14.13 -10.42 14.06
C ALA A 96 14.08 -11.89 14.50
N GLU A 97 12.94 -12.36 15.03
CA GLU A 97 12.72 -13.76 15.38
C GLU A 97 12.95 -14.70 14.19
N MET A 98 12.42 -14.33 13.01
CA MET A 98 12.64 -15.10 11.78
C MET A 98 14.12 -15.15 11.39
N ALA A 99 14.85 -14.05 11.54
CA ALA A 99 16.27 -14.01 11.20
C ALA A 99 17.11 -14.86 12.16
N GLU A 100 16.79 -14.88 13.45
CA GLU A 100 17.42 -15.76 14.44
C GLU A 100 17.21 -17.24 14.09
N GLU A 101 15.97 -17.62 13.76
CA GLU A 101 15.63 -18.99 13.39
C GLU A 101 16.30 -19.43 12.08
N LYS A 102 16.21 -18.60 11.02
CA LYS A 102 16.65 -18.98 9.67
C LYS A 102 18.15 -18.87 9.46
N PHE A 103 18.81 -17.90 10.10
CA PHE A 103 20.23 -17.63 9.90
C PHE A 103 21.10 -18.01 11.10
N ASN A 104 20.50 -18.62 12.14
CA ASN A 104 21.19 -19.03 13.36
C ASN A 104 21.99 -17.89 14.01
N LEU A 105 21.42 -16.69 13.95
CA LEU A 105 22.00 -15.49 14.54
C LEU A 105 21.74 -15.54 16.05
N LYS A 106 22.80 -15.51 16.86
CA LYS A 106 22.65 -15.35 18.31
C LYS A 106 22.43 -13.88 18.61
N THR A 107 21.29 -13.54 19.17
CA THR A 107 21.07 -12.21 19.75
C THR A 107 22.07 -12.01 20.88
N ALA A 108 22.84 -10.92 20.83
CA ALA A 108 23.54 -10.45 22.02
C ALA A 108 22.46 -9.95 22.99
N GLU A 109 22.36 -10.57 24.17
CA GLU A 109 21.48 -10.11 25.25
C GLU A 109 21.74 -8.61 25.50
N ALA A 110 20.68 -7.81 25.43
CA ALA A 110 20.71 -6.37 25.72
C ALA A 110 20.53 -6.09 27.21
#